data_AF-A0A1Y4WCR3-F1
#
_entry.id   AF-A0A1Y4WCR3-F1
#
_cell.length_a   1.000
_cell.length_b   1.000
_cell.length_c   1.000
_cell.angle_alpha   90.00
_cell.angle_beta   90.00
_cell.angle_gamma   90.00
#
_symmetry.space_group_name_H-M   'P 1'
#
loop_
_entity.id
_entity.type
_entity.pdbx_description
1 polymer ?
#
loop_
_entity_poly.entity_id
_entity_poly.type
_entity_poly.pdbx_seq_one_letter_code
_entity_poly.pdbx_strand_id
1 'polypeptide(L)'
;MSTAKELIEAFAKRQHEWHYPCPRCGRDVMDEEPARNAMSRRVNVQVCDDCGTLEAFEDMPGGFQAPLEVWAIMKYPPRWGMPLQLAFVGRDSWSRPVYECGGKYYVDTDPRADRAPSICTKQDNEFDGEPCDPLPPEVEVEFIPCRDTW
;
A
#
# COMPACT_ATOMS: atom_id res chain seq x y z
N MET A 1 -13.42 6.86 1.51
CA MET A 1 -12.03 6.78 0.99
C MET A 1 -11.14 6.86 2.20
N SER A 2 -10.51 5.76 2.58
CA SER A 2 -9.46 5.83 3.60
C SER A 2 -8.29 6.61 3.00
N THR A 3 -7.88 7.69 3.65
CA THR A 3 -6.73 8.49 3.23
C THR A 3 -5.45 7.73 3.52
N ALA A 4 -4.35 8.04 2.80
CA ALA A 4 -3.03 7.45 3.09
C ALA A 4 -2.66 7.58 4.58
N LYS A 5 -3.02 8.72 5.19
CA LYS A 5 -2.84 8.97 6.62
C LYS A 5 -3.62 7.98 7.49
N GLU A 6 -4.89 7.74 7.21
CA GLU A 6 -5.74 6.83 8.00
C GLU A 6 -5.23 5.39 7.95
N LEU A 7 -4.75 4.92 6.80
CA LEU A 7 -4.13 3.60 6.68
C LEU A 7 -2.86 3.50 7.54
N ILE A 8 -1.98 4.49 7.45
CA ILE A 8 -0.73 4.49 8.23
C ILE A 8 -1.00 4.56 9.74
N GLU A 9 -1.98 5.39 10.17
CA GLU A 9 -2.37 5.48 11.58
C GLU A 9 -3.11 4.23 12.08
N ALA A 10 -3.85 3.55 11.21
CA ALA A 10 -4.43 2.24 11.54
C ALA A 10 -3.33 1.20 11.77
N PHE A 11 -2.29 1.18 10.93
CA PHE A 11 -1.12 0.33 11.13
C PHE A 11 -0.39 0.64 12.44
N ALA A 12 -0.23 1.91 12.80
CA ALA A 12 0.50 2.31 14.01
C ALA A 12 -0.04 1.67 15.29
N LYS A 13 -1.36 1.43 15.37
CA LYS A 13 -2.00 0.75 16.51
C LYS A 13 -1.53 -0.69 16.69
N ARG A 14 -1.05 -1.31 15.62
CA ARG A 14 -0.69 -2.74 15.53
C ARG A 14 0.81 -2.97 15.48
N GLN A 15 1.59 -1.90 15.42
CA GLN A 15 3.03 -1.95 15.20
C GLN A 15 3.78 -2.75 16.28
N HIS A 16 3.17 -2.93 17.46
CA HIS A 16 3.70 -3.73 18.57
C HIS A 16 3.28 -5.21 18.52
N GLU A 17 2.39 -5.62 17.61
CA GLU A 17 1.89 -7.00 17.50
C GLU A 17 2.95 -7.93 16.89
N TRP A 18 3.79 -7.41 15.99
CA TRP A 18 4.76 -8.18 15.23
C TRP A 18 5.96 -7.33 14.81
N HIS A 19 7.07 -7.98 14.47
CA HIS A 19 8.23 -7.30 13.89
C HIS A 19 7.96 -6.94 12.42
N TYR A 20 7.57 -5.69 12.19
CA TYR A 20 7.32 -5.16 10.86
C TYR A 20 8.53 -4.36 10.34
N PRO A 21 8.80 -4.40 9.02
CA PRO A 21 9.77 -3.52 8.40
C PRO A 21 9.33 -2.06 8.51
N CYS A 22 10.24 -1.12 8.29
CA CYS A 22 9.92 0.31 8.38
C CYS A 22 8.80 0.69 7.39
N PRO A 23 7.66 1.26 7.84
CA PRO A 23 6.51 1.54 6.98
C PRO A 23 6.82 2.61 5.91
N ARG A 24 7.80 3.48 6.16
CA ARG A 24 8.21 4.52 5.21
C ARG A 24 9.09 3.98 4.08
N CYS A 25 10.18 3.29 4.41
CA CYS A 25 11.16 2.85 3.40
C CYS A 25 11.09 1.37 3.04
N GLY A 26 10.39 0.53 3.81
CA GLY A 26 10.26 -0.91 3.57
C GLY A 26 11.49 -1.74 3.94
N ARG A 27 12.53 -1.12 4.51
CA ARG A 27 13.73 -1.82 5.00
C ARG A 27 13.47 -2.50 6.33
N ASP A 28 14.00 -3.69 6.49
CA ASP A 28 13.90 -4.51 7.70
C ASP A 28 15.03 -4.13 8.68
N VAL A 29 14.90 -2.92 9.23
CA VAL A 29 15.92 -2.26 10.07
C VAL A 29 15.30 -1.62 11.32
N MET A 30 14.04 -1.96 11.60
CA MET A 30 13.36 -1.48 12.80
C MET A 30 13.94 -2.21 14.02
N ASP A 31 13.95 -1.55 15.17
CA ASP A 31 14.19 -2.21 16.45
C ASP A 31 13.02 -3.17 16.78
N GLU A 32 13.30 -4.24 17.53
CA GLU A 32 12.29 -5.19 18.02
C GLU A 32 11.22 -4.48 18.86
N GLU A 33 11.60 -3.44 19.60
CA GLU A 33 10.69 -2.62 20.38
C GLU A 33 10.38 -1.33 19.63
N PRO A 34 9.15 -1.17 19.07
CA PRO A 34 8.80 -0.03 18.23
C PRO A 34 9.06 1.33 18.88
N ALA A 35 8.90 1.44 20.19
CA ALA A 35 9.10 2.67 20.95
C ALA A 35 10.56 3.18 20.98
N ARG A 36 11.54 2.35 20.60
CA ARG A 36 12.95 2.75 20.49
C ARG A 36 13.30 3.37 19.14
N ASN A 37 12.44 3.17 18.14
CA ASN A 37 12.60 3.75 16.83
C ASN A 37 12.17 5.23 16.83
N ALA A 38 12.52 5.95 15.76
CA ALA A 38 12.11 7.33 15.58
C ALA A 38 10.59 7.49 15.33
N MET A 39 9.95 8.39 16.07
CA MET A 39 8.58 8.80 15.77
C MET A 39 8.55 9.66 14.51
N SER A 40 7.67 9.34 13.56
CA SER A 40 7.50 10.16 12.37
C SER A 40 6.95 11.54 12.72
N ARG A 41 7.44 12.56 12.03
CA ARG A 41 6.96 13.95 12.09
C ARG A 41 5.73 14.20 11.22
N ARG A 42 5.35 13.23 10.38
CA ARG A 42 4.28 13.39 9.38
C ARG A 42 2.97 12.73 9.80
N VAL A 43 3.06 11.56 10.43
CA VAL A 43 1.92 10.75 10.88
C VAL A 43 2.29 10.03 12.17
N ASN A 44 1.29 9.63 12.96
CA ASN A 44 1.51 9.04 14.28
C ASN A 44 1.93 7.55 14.16
N VAL A 45 3.17 7.29 13.73
CA VAL A 45 3.75 5.94 13.56
C VAL A 45 5.26 5.96 13.81
N GLN A 46 5.82 4.85 14.27
CA GLN A 46 7.27 4.69 14.38
C GLN A 46 7.89 4.33 13.02
N VAL A 47 9.03 4.93 12.71
CA VAL A 47 9.84 4.68 11.51
C VAL A 47 11.30 4.44 11.93
N CYS A 48 12.11 3.82 11.08
CA CYS A 48 13.51 3.60 11.45
C CYS A 48 14.27 4.91 11.59
N ASP A 49 15.38 4.88 12.33
CA ASP A 49 16.16 6.09 12.66
C ASP A 49 16.66 6.84 11.42
N ASP A 50 17.04 6.11 10.36
CA ASP A 50 17.38 6.71 9.06
C ASP A 50 16.23 7.54 8.49
N CYS A 51 15.01 6.98 8.51
CA CYS A 51 13.81 7.65 8.03
C CYS A 51 13.43 8.84 8.92
N GLY A 52 13.55 8.69 10.24
CA GLY A 52 13.36 9.79 11.18
C GLY A 52 14.39 10.91 10.99
N THR A 53 15.62 10.59 10.64
CA THR A 53 16.66 11.57 10.32
C THR A 53 16.37 12.26 8.97
N LEU A 54 15.96 11.49 7.95
CA LEU A 54 15.56 12.04 6.66
C LEU A 54 14.41 13.05 6.81
N GLU A 55 13.40 12.75 7.62
CA GLU A 55 12.32 13.69 7.92
C GLU A 55 12.82 15.01 8.52
N ALA A 56 13.84 14.96 9.39
CA ALA A 56 14.43 16.16 9.97
C ALA A 56 15.10 17.02 8.89
N PHE A 57 15.75 16.39 7.91
CA PHE A 57 16.33 17.09 6.76
C PHE A 57 15.26 17.67 5.84
N GLU A 58 14.16 16.95 5.61
CA GLU A 58 13.04 17.44 4.79
C GLU A 58 12.35 18.66 5.38
N ASP A 59 12.43 18.87 6.69
CA ASP A 59 11.86 20.02 7.40
C ASP A 59 12.80 21.25 7.40
N MET A 60 14.04 21.13 6.88
CA MET A 60 14.94 22.26 6.73
C MET A 60 14.46 23.21 5.61
N PRO A 61 14.82 24.52 5.65
CA PRO A 61 14.47 25.46 4.60
C PRO A 61 14.92 24.98 3.21
N GLY A 62 13.97 24.88 2.28
CA GLY A 62 14.20 24.35 0.93
C GLY A 62 14.12 22.82 0.81
N GLY A 63 13.83 22.12 1.91
CA GLY A 63 13.55 20.68 1.90
C GLY A 63 12.26 20.32 1.17
N PHE A 64 12.22 19.09 0.63
CA PHE A 64 11.04 18.54 -0.03
C PHE A 64 10.41 17.47 0.85
N GLN A 65 9.19 17.72 1.30
CA GLN A 65 8.42 16.77 2.07
C GLN A 65 7.78 15.74 1.14
N ALA A 66 8.29 14.51 1.15
CA ALA A 66 7.71 13.44 0.34
C ALA A 66 6.24 13.16 0.72
N PRO A 67 5.33 12.98 -0.25
CA PRO A 67 3.94 12.62 0.00
C PRO A 67 3.82 11.25 0.71
N LEU A 68 2.71 11.01 1.41
CA LEU A 68 2.52 9.75 2.14
C LEU A 68 2.31 8.56 1.20
N GLU A 69 1.76 8.84 0.02
CA GLU A 69 1.46 7.87 -1.03
C GLU A 69 2.71 7.15 -1.55
N VAL A 70 3.90 7.76 -1.41
CA VAL A 70 5.16 7.13 -1.83
C VAL A 70 5.78 6.22 -0.77
N TRP A 71 5.19 6.14 0.44
CA TRP A 71 5.68 5.27 1.51
C TRP A 71 5.52 3.80 1.15
N ALA A 72 6.44 2.97 1.64
CA ALA A 72 6.45 1.53 1.33
C ALA A 72 5.16 0.83 1.75
N ILE A 73 4.57 1.21 2.89
CA ILE A 73 3.28 0.68 3.34
C ILE A 73 2.13 1.01 2.39
N MET A 74 2.17 2.16 1.70
CA MET A 74 1.16 2.51 0.70
C MET A 74 1.38 1.74 -0.61
N LYS A 75 2.63 1.42 -0.94
CA LYS A 75 2.96 0.67 -2.16
C LYS A 75 2.66 -0.82 -2.04
N TYR A 76 2.80 -1.39 -0.84
CA TYR A 76 2.50 -2.79 -0.60
C TYR A 76 1.97 -3.05 0.83
N PRO A 77 0.74 -2.57 1.14
CA PRO A 77 0.13 -2.68 2.46
C PRO A 77 0.09 -4.10 3.07
N PRO A 78 -0.10 -5.19 2.28
CA PRO A 78 -0.18 -6.54 2.83
C PRO A 78 1.05 -6.97 3.62
N ARG A 79 2.23 -6.41 3.35
CA ARG A 79 3.46 -6.68 4.13
C ARG A 79 3.40 -6.16 5.57
N TRP A 80 2.44 -5.30 5.88
CA TRP A 80 2.15 -4.77 7.21
C TRP A 80 0.80 -5.26 7.77
N GLY A 81 0.19 -6.28 7.14
CA GLY A 81 -1.14 -6.76 7.53
C GLY A 81 -2.25 -5.74 7.28
N MET A 82 -2.06 -4.86 6.30
CA MET A 82 -3.02 -3.85 5.87
C MET A 82 -3.66 -4.23 4.52
N PRO A 83 -4.91 -3.84 4.26
CA PRO A 83 -5.59 -4.17 3.02
C PRO A 83 -4.94 -3.48 1.81
N LEU A 84 -4.85 -4.21 0.69
CA LEU A 84 -4.34 -3.70 -0.58
C LEU A 84 -5.32 -2.68 -1.17
N GLN A 85 -4.85 -1.44 -1.33
CA GLN A 85 -5.65 -0.31 -1.82
C GLN A 85 -5.67 -0.30 -3.35
N LEU A 86 -6.71 -0.86 -3.96
CA LEU A 86 -6.85 -0.98 -5.42
C LEU A 86 -7.60 0.21 -6.00
N ALA A 87 -6.88 1.17 -6.58
CA ALA A 87 -7.47 2.33 -7.24
C ALA A 87 -7.85 2.01 -8.69
N PHE A 88 -9.12 2.19 -9.05
CA PHE A 88 -9.59 1.91 -10.41
C PHE A 88 -8.92 2.85 -11.43
N VAL A 89 -8.30 2.29 -12.47
CA VAL A 89 -7.61 3.05 -13.51
C VAL A 89 -8.25 2.91 -14.89
N GLY A 90 -9.08 1.90 -15.11
CA GLY A 90 -9.78 1.70 -16.37
C GLY A 90 -10.14 0.24 -16.60
N ARG A 91 -10.51 -0.07 -17.84
CA ARG A 91 -10.77 -1.45 -18.29
C ARG A 91 -9.80 -1.84 -19.39
N ASP A 92 -9.29 -3.05 -19.33
CA ASP A 92 -8.38 -3.58 -20.36
C ASP A 92 -9.13 -3.91 -21.67
N SER A 93 -8.40 -4.37 -22.69
CA SER A 93 -8.95 -4.78 -23.98
C SER A 93 -10.03 -5.88 -23.91
N TRP A 94 -10.13 -6.61 -22.78
CA TRP A 94 -11.14 -7.63 -22.49
C TRP A 94 -12.30 -7.09 -21.65
N SER A 95 -12.37 -5.76 -21.47
CA SER A 95 -13.37 -5.05 -20.66
C SER A 95 -13.33 -5.37 -19.17
N ARG A 96 -12.26 -6.01 -18.68
CA ARG A 96 -12.06 -6.33 -17.26
C ARG A 96 -11.53 -5.10 -16.52
N PRO A 97 -11.98 -4.82 -15.29
CA PRO A 97 -11.51 -3.67 -14.54
C PRO A 97 -10.06 -3.89 -14.11
N VAL A 98 -9.25 -2.86 -14.33
CA VAL A 98 -7.85 -2.78 -13.94
C VAL A 98 -7.74 -1.74 -12.83
N TYR A 99 -6.95 -2.10 -11.82
CA TYR A 99 -6.67 -1.29 -10.65
C TYR A 99 -5.16 -1.09 -10.53
N GLU A 100 -4.76 -0.03 -9.85
CA GLU A 100 -3.36 0.31 -9.57
C GLU A 100 -3.13 0.43 -8.06
N CYS A 101 -2.00 -0.09 -7.60
CA CYS A 101 -1.49 0.11 -6.24
C CYS A 101 0.04 0.10 -6.26
N GLY A 102 0.67 1.17 -5.78
CA GLY A 102 2.12 1.21 -5.57
C GLY A 102 2.97 1.11 -6.84
N GLY A 103 2.43 1.49 -7.99
CA GLY A 103 2.99 1.35 -9.33
C GLY A 103 2.72 -0.02 -9.98
N LYS A 104 1.89 -0.88 -9.37
CA LYS A 104 1.54 -2.20 -9.90
C LYS A 104 0.10 -2.27 -10.36
N TYR A 105 -0.14 -2.93 -11.49
CA TYR A 105 -1.47 -3.21 -12.01
C TYR A 105 -2.01 -4.55 -11.56
N TYR A 106 -3.30 -4.52 -11.23
CA TYR A 106 -4.11 -5.63 -10.78
C TYR A 106 -5.37 -5.69 -11.63
N VAL A 107 -5.88 -6.88 -11.90
CA VAL A 107 -7.09 -7.08 -12.70
C VAL A 107 -8.06 -7.98 -11.97
N ASP A 108 -9.35 -7.61 -11.94
CA ASP A 108 -10.40 -8.53 -11.52
C ASP A 108 -10.82 -9.38 -12.72
N THR A 109 -10.58 -10.69 -12.61
CA THR A 109 -10.89 -11.66 -13.66
C THR A 109 -12.33 -12.20 -13.57
N ASP A 110 -13.04 -11.95 -12.46
CA ASP A 110 -14.46 -12.29 -12.31
C ASP A 110 -15.27 -11.14 -11.65
N PRO A 111 -15.37 -9.97 -12.32
CA PRO A 111 -16.01 -8.76 -11.78
C PRO A 111 -17.55 -8.79 -11.90
N ARG A 112 -18.16 -9.97 -11.84
CA ARG A 112 -19.62 -10.10 -11.79
C ARG A 112 -20.12 -9.64 -10.43
N ALA A 113 -21.20 -8.86 -10.40
CA ALA A 113 -21.72 -8.29 -9.16
C ALA A 113 -22.12 -9.34 -8.10
N ASP A 114 -22.47 -10.56 -8.51
CA ASP A 114 -22.86 -11.68 -7.63
C ASP A 114 -21.67 -12.56 -7.17
N ARG A 115 -20.44 -12.24 -7.60
CA ARG A 115 -19.23 -13.04 -7.32
C ARG A 115 -18.24 -12.29 -6.45
N ALA A 116 -17.44 -13.03 -5.69
CA ALA A 116 -16.29 -12.48 -5.00
C ALA A 116 -15.22 -12.02 -6.02
N PRO A 117 -14.42 -10.99 -5.70
CA PRO A 117 -13.34 -10.55 -6.58
C PRO A 117 -12.30 -11.63 -6.81
N SER A 118 -11.86 -11.78 -8.06
CA SER A 118 -10.78 -12.69 -8.45
C SER A 118 -9.62 -11.87 -9.00
N ILE A 119 -8.80 -11.34 -8.07
CA ILE A 119 -7.75 -10.40 -8.40
C ILE A 119 -6.45 -11.11 -8.77
N CYS A 120 -5.87 -10.72 -9.91
CA CYS A 120 -4.53 -11.14 -10.35
C CYS A 120 -3.64 -9.92 -10.61
N THR A 121 -2.32 -10.10 -10.52
CA THR A 121 -1.35 -9.15 -11.08
C THR A 121 -1.40 -9.17 -12.61
N LYS A 122 -0.91 -8.10 -13.25
CA LYS A 122 -0.70 -8.05 -14.71
C LYS A 122 0.71 -8.53 -15.09
N GLN A 123 0.79 -9.37 -16.13
CA GLN A 123 2.06 -9.78 -16.73
C GLN A 123 2.84 -8.54 -17.20
N ASP A 124 4.14 -8.53 -16.90
CA ASP A 124 5.07 -7.43 -17.18
C ASP A 124 4.63 -6.06 -16.65
N ASN A 125 3.64 -6.05 -15.74
CA ASN A 125 3.00 -4.85 -15.24
C ASN A 125 2.47 -3.94 -16.37
N GLU A 126 1.99 -4.53 -17.46
CA GLU A 126 1.37 -3.80 -18.57
C GLU A 126 -0.15 -3.72 -18.40
N PHE A 127 -0.75 -2.59 -18.79
CA PHE A 127 -2.19 -2.35 -18.63
C PHE A 127 -3.04 -3.41 -19.37
N ASP A 128 -2.65 -3.77 -20.59
CA ASP A 128 -3.28 -4.82 -21.40
C ASP A 128 -2.58 -6.19 -21.27
N GLY A 129 -1.64 -6.32 -20.33
CA GLY A 129 -0.99 -7.61 -20.06
C GLY A 129 -2.00 -8.67 -19.61
N GLU A 130 -1.64 -9.94 -19.80
CA GLU A 130 -2.48 -11.04 -19.32
C GLU A 130 -2.49 -11.10 -17.78
N PRO A 131 -3.56 -11.61 -17.16
CA PRO A 131 -3.55 -11.96 -15.74
C PRO A 131 -2.43 -12.96 -15.45
N CYS A 132 -1.59 -12.66 -14.47
CA CYS A 132 -0.39 -13.44 -14.17
C CYS A 132 -0.52 -14.22 -12.86
N ASP A 133 -0.33 -13.57 -11.71
CA ASP A 133 -0.36 -14.22 -10.40
C ASP A 133 -1.64 -13.85 -9.63
N PRO A 134 -2.46 -14.82 -9.18
CA PRO A 134 -3.60 -14.52 -8.31
C PRO A 134 -3.12 -13.99 -6.96
N LEU A 135 -3.87 -13.06 -6.37
CA LEU A 135 -3.61 -12.63 -5.00
C LEU A 135 -3.81 -13.79 -4.02
N PRO A 136 -2.95 -13.94 -2.99
CA PRO A 136 -3.16 -14.91 -1.94
C PRO A 136 -4.52 -14.69 -1.24
N PRO A 137 -5.25 -15.74 -0.85
CA PRO A 137 -6.58 -15.62 -0.25
C PRO A 137 -6.63 -14.80 1.04
N GLU A 138 -5.53 -14.71 1.77
CA GLU A 138 -5.36 -13.94 3.00
C GLU A 138 -5.20 -12.43 2.77
N VAL A 139 -4.95 -11.99 1.52
CA VAL A 139 -4.81 -10.57 1.21
C VAL A 139 -6.18 -9.91 1.12
N GLU A 140 -6.50 -9.11 2.11
CA GLU A 140 -7.67 -8.24 2.07
C GLU A 140 -7.48 -7.11 1.04
N VAL A 141 -8.56 -6.75 0.35
CA VAL A 141 -8.57 -5.74 -0.73
C VAL A 141 -9.60 -4.66 -0.41
N GLU A 142 -9.20 -3.40 -0.55
CA GLU A 142 -10.08 -2.24 -0.52
C GLU A 142 -10.09 -1.59 -1.91
N PHE A 143 -11.27 -1.50 -2.54
CA PHE A 143 -11.42 -0.89 -3.87
C PHE A 143 -11.72 0.61 -3.76
N ILE A 144 -11.04 1.41 -4.56
CA ILE A 144 -11.18 2.88 -4.56
C ILE A 144 -11.64 3.35 -5.95
N PRO A 145 -12.78 4.09 -6.05
CA PRO A 145 -13.71 4.44 -4.97
C PRO A 145 -14.62 3.26 -4.54
N CYS A 146 -14.84 2.31 -5.43
CA CYS A 146 -15.60 1.08 -5.21
C CYS A 146 -15.17 0.04 -6.25
N ARG A 147 -15.57 -1.22 -6.06
CA ARG A 147 -15.32 -2.29 -7.04
C ARG A 147 -16.12 -2.02 -8.31
N ASP A 148 -15.45 -1.98 -9.45
CA ASP A 148 -16.07 -1.88 -10.76
C ASP A 148 -16.57 -3.27 -11.18
N THR A 149 -17.88 -3.40 -11.39
CA THR A 149 -18.55 -4.66 -11.73
C THR A 149 -19.48 -4.49 -12.93
N TRP A 150 -19.96 -5.60 -13.47
CA TRP A 150 -21.09 -5.65 -14.42
C TRP A 150 -22.11 -6.73 -14.02
#